data_AF-A0A6J5ZUT0-F1
#
_entry.id   AF-A0A6J5ZUT0-F1
#
_cell.length_a   1.000
_cell.length_b   1.000
_cell.length_c   1.000
_cell.angle_alpha   90.00
_cell.angle_beta   90.00
_cell.angle_gamma   90.00
#
_symmetry.space_group_name_H-M   'P 1'
#
loop_
_entity.id
_entity.type
_entity.pdbx_description
1 polymer ?
#
loop_
_entity_poly.entity_id
_entity_poly.type
_entity_poly.pdbx_seq_one_letter_code
_entity_poly.pdbx_strand_id
1 'polypeptide(L)'
;MKWAFAVLLVCIAASFGTAIYIVVGNRDPVPNEIAACVKRAGLAQARSQDALSAVRADIEAGSLRPAKRWDWGKTRAVLFEGTGGSYTMLALWNSDSQSLAGNDAAAKVFDSPGQLPLVSVEVPAGAELKRCAERVNG
;
A
#
# COMPACT_ATOMS: atom_id res chain seq x y z
N MET A 1 8.69 39.25 33.42
CA MET A 1 8.99 38.67 32.09
C MET A 1 9.68 37.29 32.09
N LYS A 2 10.11 36.72 33.24
CA LYS A 2 10.75 35.38 33.27
C LYS A 2 9.76 34.20 33.30
N TRP A 3 8.54 34.41 33.80
CA TRP A 3 7.53 33.37 33.97
C TRP A 3 6.79 32.98 32.68
N ALA A 4 6.72 33.89 31.70
CA ALA A 4 6.08 33.61 30.41
C ALA A 4 6.86 32.58 29.56
N PHE A 5 8.20 32.57 29.66
CA PHE A 5 9.05 31.61 28.94
C PHE A 5 8.92 30.19 29.48
N ALA A 6 8.74 30.03 30.80
CA ALA A 6 8.57 28.71 31.41
C ALA A 6 7.23 28.05 30.99
N VAL A 7 6.15 28.84 30.90
CA VAL A 7 4.85 28.34 30.47
C VAL A 7 4.86 27.97 28.97
N LEU A 8 5.52 28.77 28.13
CA LEU A 8 5.64 28.49 26.70
C LEU A 8 6.40 27.18 26.42
N LEU A 9 7.49 26.93 27.16
CA LEU A 9 8.29 25.70 27.02
C LEU A 9 7.52 24.43 27.43
N VAL A 10 6.71 24.50 28.49
CA VAL A 10 5.88 23.37 28.93
C VAL A 10 4.78 23.05 27.91
N CYS A 11 4.15 24.06 27.31
CA CYS A 11 3.14 23.86 26.26
C CYS A 11 3.74 23.20 25.01
N ILE A 12 4.94 23.62 24.59
CA ILE A 12 5.64 23.01 23.46
C ILE A 12 5.98 21.54 23.74
N ALA A 13 6.54 21.23 24.91
CA ALA A 13 6.89 19.85 25.28
C ALA A 13 5.66 18.91 25.36
N ALA A 14 4.53 19.39 25.88
CA ALA A 14 3.29 18.63 25.93
C ALA A 14 2.71 18.35 24.53
N SER A 15 2.90 19.28 23.59
CA SER A 15 2.46 19.14 22.19
C SER A 15 3.27 18.06 21.46
N PHE A 16 4.59 18.01 21.70
CA PHE A 16 5.46 16.98 21.12
C PHE A 16 5.23 15.60 21.73
N GLY A 17 4.99 15.50 23.05
CA GLY A 17 4.76 14.21 23.71
C GLY A 17 3.49 13.50 23.24
N THR A 18 2.41 14.26 23.01
CA THR A 18 1.14 13.72 22.50
C THR A 18 1.22 13.37 21.01
N ALA A 19 1.93 14.17 20.19
CA ALA A 19 2.16 13.85 18.79
C ALA A 19 2.96 12.53 18.60
N ILE A 20 3.95 12.25 19.46
CA ILE A 20 4.73 11.00 19.40
C ILE A 20 3.87 9.79 19.82
N TYR A 21 3.01 9.93 20.84
CA TYR A 21 2.21 8.82 21.34
C TYR A 21 1.14 8.34 20.33
N ILE A 22 0.50 9.27 19.61
CA ILE A 22 -0.47 8.95 18.55
C ILE A 22 0.21 8.25 17.36
N VAL A 23 1.48 8.58 17.09
CA VAL A 23 2.26 7.98 15.99
C VAL A 23 2.72 6.55 16.30
N VAL A 24 2.94 6.19 17.56
CA VAL A 24 3.45 4.85 17.93
C VAL A 24 2.33 3.83 18.19
N GLY A 25 1.17 4.25 18.70
CA GLY A 25 0.09 3.34 19.07
C GLY A 25 -0.75 2.77 17.90
N ASN A 26 -0.63 3.33 16.69
CA ASN A 26 -1.57 3.01 15.59
C ASN A 26 -0.93 2.78 14.22
N ARG A 27 0.41 2.67 14.14
CA ARG A 27 1.09 2.37 12.87
C ARG A 27 0.88 0.90 12.52
N ASP A 28 0.07 0.67 11.49
CA ASP A 28 0.04 -0.61 10.80
C ASP A 28 1.41 -0.85 10.13
N PRO A 29 2.19 -1.87 10.55
CA PRO A 29 3.52 -2.11 10.00
C PRO A 29 3.46 -2.73 8.60
N VAL A 30 2.32 -3.35 8.22
CA VAL A 30 2.20 -4.19 7.03
C VAL A 30 2.53 -3.44 5.74
N PRO A 31 1.99 -2.24 5.47
CA PRO A 31 2.38 -1.49 4.28
C PRO A 31 3.87 -1.20 4.20
N ASN A 32 4.53 -0.93 5.34
CA ASN A 32 5.96 -0.61 5.38
C ASN A 32 6.84 -1.85 5.17
N GLU A 33 6.47 -2.99 5.74
CA GLU A 33 7.18 -4.25 5.56
C GLU A 33 7.12 -4.74 4.11
N ILE A 34 5.92 -4.69 3.51
CA ILE A 34 5.73 -5.04 2.10
C ILE A 34 6.49 -4.05 1.22
N ALA A 35 6.39 -2.74 1.46
CA ALA A 35 7.16 -1.73 0.72
C ALA A 35 8.67 -1.98 0.78
N ALA A 36 9.19 -2.34 1.96
CA ALA A 36 10.61 -2.66 2.14
C ALA A 36 11.01 -3.96 1.42
N CYS A 37 10.11 -4.93 1.31
CA CYS A 37 10.34 -6.15 0.55
C CYS A 37 10.35 -5.89 -0.96
N VAL A 38 9.34 -5.18 -1.47
CA VAL A 38 9.21 -4.74 -2.87
C VAL A 38 10.44 -3.96 -3.31
N LYS A 39 10.89 -2.99 -2.49
CA LYS A 39 12.09 -2.20 -2.77
C LYS A 39 13.36 -3.06 -2.83
N ARG A 40 13.48 -4.07 -1.95
CA ARG A 40 14.62 -5.01 -1.95
C ARG A 40 14.63 -5.93 -3.17
N ALA A 41 13.45 -6.25 -3.70
CA ALA A 41 13.30 -6.99 -4.95
C ALA A 41 13.56 -6.14 -6.22
N GLY A 42 13.90 -4.85 -6.06
CA GLY A 42 14.13 -3.93 -7.17
C GLY A 42 12.84 -3.47 -7.87
N LEU A 43 11.67 -3.74 -7.27
CA LEU A 43 10.38 -3.35 -7.82
C LEU A 43 10.01 -1.94 -7.38
N ALA A 44 9.37 -1.20 -8.29
CA ALA A 44 8.90 0.16 -8.03
C ALA A 44 7.46 0.17 -7.54
N GLN A 45 7.11 1.19 -6.75
CA GLN A 45 5.71 1.48 -6.45
C GLN A 45 5.08 2.26 -7.60
N ALA A 46 3.92 1.82 -8.06
CA ALA A 46 3.12 2.53 -9.04
C ALA A 46 2.24 3.57 -8.32
N ARG A 47 2.61 4.85 -8.41
CA ARG A 47 1.86 5.95 -7.79
C ARG A 47 0.99 6.73 -8.78
N SER A 48 1.06 6.40 -10.06
CA SER A 48 0.31 7.02 -11.14
C SER A 48 -0.19 5.97 -12.15
N GLN A 49 -1.19 6.35 -12.94
CA GLN A 49 -1.70 5.53 -14.04
C GLN A 49 -0.65 5.19 -15.11
N ASP A 50 0.35 6.06 -15.30
CA ASP A 50 1.43 5.82 -16.27
C ASP A 50 2.36 4.70 -15.82
N ALA A 51 2.59 4.58 -14.51
CA ALA A 51 3.32 3.47 -13.91
C ALA A 51 2.56 2.13 -14.01
N LEU A 52 1.27 2.16 -14.37
CA LEU A 52 0.39 1.01 -14.60
C LEU A 52 0.17 0.74 -16.10
N SER A 53 0.99 1.30 -16.99
CA SER A 53 0.87 1.10 -18.43
C SER A 53 0.84 -0.38 -18.85
N ALA A 54 1.63 -1.25 -18.21
CA ALA A 54 1.67 -2.69 -18.48
C ALA A 54 0.35 -3.41 -18.17
N VAL A 55 -0.47 -2.88 -17.26
CA VAL A 55 -1.74 -3.51 -16.83
C VAL A 55 -2.96 -2.84 -17.45
N ARG A 56 -2.79 -1.66 -18.08
CA ARG A 56 -3.88 -0.81 -18.59
C ARG A 56 -4.84 -1.57 -19.50
N ALA A 57 -4.31 -2.31 -20.48
CA ALA A 57 -5.12 -3.02 -21.47
C ALA A 57 -6.06 -4.06 -20.84
N ASP A 58 -5.57 -4.82 -19.86
CA ASP A 58 -6.38 -5.84 -19.17
C ASP A 58 -7.43 -5.22 -18.22
N ILE A 59 -7.11 -4.05 -17.64
CA ILE A 59 -8.05 -3.32 -16.79
C ILE A 59 -9.18 -2.72 -17.63
N GLU A 60 -8.85 -2.08 -18.76
CA GLU A 60 -9.83 -1.52 -19.69
C GLU A 60 -10.72 -2.61 -20.31
N ALA A 61 -10.15 -3.79 -20.58
CA ALA A 61 -10.90 -4.95 -21.05
C ALA A 61 -11.78 -5.61 -19.96
N GLY A 62 -11.63 -5.21 -18.69
CA GLY A 62 -12.31 -5.84 -17.55
C GLY A 62 -11.92 -7.32 -17.34
N SER A 63 -10.80 -7.76 -17.92
CA SER A 63 -10.33 -9.15 -17.86
C SER A 63 -9.50 -9.43 -16.61
N LEU A 64 -8.98 -8.38 -15.95
CA LEU A 64 -8.10 -8.52 -14.80
C LEU A 64 -8.87 -8.98 -13.55
N ARG A 65 -8.64 -10.24 -13.14
CA ARG A 65 -9.30 -10.83 -11.96
C ARG A 65 -8.35 -10.93 -10.76
N PRO A 66 -8.87 -10.79 -9.53
CA PRO A 66 -8.11 -11.10 -8.32
C PRO A 66 -7.64 -12.56 -8.34
N ALA A 67 -6.32 -12.77 -8.29
CA ALA A 67 -5.71 -14.09 -8.16
C ALA A 67 -5.63 -14.54 -6.70
N LYS A 68 -5.28 -13.62 -5.80
CA LYS A 68 -5.18 -13.89 -4.35
C LYS A 68 -5.51 -12.66 -3.53
N ARG A 69 -6.02 -12.88 -2.32
CA ARG A 69 -6.31 -11.84 -1.33
C ARG A 69 -5.64 -12.18 -0.01
N TRP A 70 -5.25 -11.16 0.74
CA TRP A 70 -4.76 -11.26 2.11
C TRP A 70 -5.53 -10.28 2.99
N ASP A 71 -5.73 -10.69 4.25
CA ASP A 71 -6.31 -9.87 5.30
C ASP A 71 -5.40 -9.93 6.53
N TRP A 72 -4.76 -8.82 6.86
CA TRP A 72 -3.90 -8.65 8.05
C TRP A 72 -4.59 -7.76 9.10
N GLY A 73 -5.93 -7.72 9.10
CA GLY A 73 -6.73 -6.90 10.00
C GLY A 73 -6.92 -5.49 9.49
N LYS A 74 -5.95 -4.60 9.75
CA LYS A 74 -6.04 -3.18 9.36
C LYS A 74 -5.70 -2.94 7.90
N THR A 75 -4.75 -3.71 7.36
CA THR A 75 -4.38 -3.71 5.95
C THR A 75 -4.82 -5.01 5.30
N ARG A 76 -5.29 -4.89 4.07
CA ARG A 76 -5.63 -6.00 3.18
C ARG A 76 -4.89 -5.83 1.86
N ALA A 77 -4.73 -6.93 1.13
CA ALA A 77 -4.10 -6.90 -0.18
C ALA A 77 -4.82 -7.78 -1.19
N VAL A 78 -4.64 -7.42 -2.46
CA VAL A 78 -5.12 -8.16 -3.61
C VAL A 78 -3.98 -8.26 -4.62
N LEU A 79 -3.72 -9.47 -5.08
CA LEU A 79 -2.82 -9.77 -6.18
C LEU A 79 -3.66 -10.01 -7.43
N PHE A 80 -3.27 -9.38 -8.52
CA PHE A 80 -3.77 -9.62 -9.86
C PHE A 80 -2.67 -10.26 -10.71
N GLU A 81 -3.06 -11.18 -11.56
CA GLU A 81 -2.16 -11.84 -12.51
C GLU A 81 -2.58 -11.48 -13.93
N GLY A 82 -1.61 -11.01 -14.71
CA GLY A 82 -1.82 -10.71 -16.12
C GLY A 82 -1.98 -11.97 -16.95
N THR A 83 -2.67 -11.85 -18.08
CA THR A 83 -2.91 -12.97 -19.00
C THR A 83 -1.58 -13.60 -19.44
N GLY A 84 -1.45 -14.92 -19.29
CA GLY A 84 -0.24 -15.65 -19.70
C GLY A 84 1.00 -15.38 -18.84
N GLY A 85 0.85 -14.81 -17.64
CA GLY A 85 1.99 -14.54 -16.74
C GLY A 85 2.84 -13.34 -17.18
N SER A 86 2.27 -12.41 -17.95
CA SER A 86 2.96 -11.22 -18.45
C SER A 86 3.35 -10.25 -17.32
N TYR A 87 2.56 -10.18 -16.25
CA TYR A 87 2.83 -9.35 -15.08
C TYR A 87 2.11 -9.88 -13.83
N THR A 88 2.54 -9.38 -12.67
CA THR A 88 1.81 -9.48 -11.40
C THR A 88 1.62 -8.08 -10.83
N MET A 89 0.44 -7.77 -10.29
CA MET A 89 0.17 -6.49 -9.63
C MET A 89 -0.34 -6.73 -8.22
N LEU A 90 0.32 -6.14 -7.22
CA LEU A 90 -0.09 -6.17 -5.83
C LEU A 90 -0.59 -4.80 -5.42
N ALA A 91 -1.81 -4.74 -4.89
CA ALA A 91 -2.39 -3.53 -4.32
C ALA A 91 -2.83 -3.78 -2.88
N LEU A 92 -2.47 -2.86 -1.98
CA LEU A 92 -2.88 -2.85 -0.58
C LEU A 92 -3.98 -1.81 -0.38
N TRP A 93 -4.86 -2.05 0.58
CA TRP A 93 -5.83 -1.07 1.06
C TRP A 93 -6.08 -1.25 2.55
N ASN A 94 -6.51 -0.18 3.20
CA ASN A 94 -6.90 -0.12 4.61
C ASN A 94 -8.14 0.77 4.78
N SER A 95 -8.51 1.09 6.04
CA SER A 95 -9.65 1.96 6.36
C SER A 95 -9.56 3.38 5.80
N ASP A 96 -8.35 3.86 5.52
CA ASP A 96 -8.09 5.25 5.11
C ASP A 96 -8.07 5.39 3.58
N SER A 97 -8.21 4.28 2.87
CA SER A 97 -8.17 4.19 1.41
C SER A 97 -9.45 3.54 0.86
N GLN A 98 -9.70 3.69 -0.43
CA GLN A 98 -10.83 3.01 -1.07
C GLN A 98 -10.75 1.48 -0.93
N SER A 99 -11.90 0.85 -0.68
CA SER A 99 -11.97 -0.61 -0.53
C SER A 99 -11.83 -1.34 -1.86
N LEU A 100 -10.91 -2.30 -1.89
CA LEU A 100 -10.67 -3.20 -3.03
C LEU A 100 -11.34 -4.58 -2.84
N ALA A 101 -12.30 -4.70 -1.92
CA ALA A 101 -13.00 -5.97 -1.67
C ALA A 101 -13.91 -6.42 -2.83
N GLY A 102 -14.36 -5.48 -3.66
CA GLY A 102 -15.28 -5.73 -4.79
C GLY A 102 -14.62 -6.37 -6.02
N ASN A 103 -15.46 -6.68 -7.01
CA ASN A 103 -15.03 -7.18 -8.33
C ASN A 103 -14.44 -6.06 -9.21
N ASP A 104 -14.67 -4.81 -8.86
CA ASP A 104 -14.15 -3.60 -9.50
C ASP A 104 -12.77 -3.18 -8.97
N ALA A 105 -12.12 -4.03 -8.18
CA ALA A 105 -10.84 -3.75 -7.53
C ALA A 105 -9.74 -3.30 -8.52
N ALA A 106 -9.65 -3.95 -9.68
CA ALA A 106 -8.65 -3.61 -10.70
C ALA A 106 -8.86 -2.17 -11.25
N ALA A 107 -10.10 -1.83 -11.58
CA ALA A 107 -10.46 -0.49 -12.06
C ALA A 107 -10.17 0.58 -10.99
N LYS A 108 -10.50 0.31 -9.72
CA LYS A 108 -10.19 1.20 -8.59
C LYS A 108 -8.70 1.45 -8.43
N VAL A 109 -7.88 0.39 -8.49
CA VAL A 109 -6.42 0.51 -8.42
C VAL A 109 -5.89 1.39 -9.55
N PHE A 110 -6.43 1.25 -10.76
CA PHE A 110 -6.02 2.06 -11.90
C PHE A 110 -6.47 3.52 -11.78
N ASP A 111 -7.70 3.77 -11.35
CA ASP A 111 -8.23 5.13 -11.23
C ASP A 111 -7.39 6.00 -10.27
N SER A 112 -7.08 5.45 -9.08
CA SER A 112 -6.47 6.22 -7.99
C SER A 112 -5.33 5.46 -7.27
N PRO A 113 -4.24 5.05 -7.96
CA PRO A 113 -3.17 4.24 -7.35
C PRO A 113 -2.40 4.97 -6.25
N GLY A 114 -2.28 6.30 -6.35
CA GLY A 114 -1.61 7.13 -5.34
C GLY A 114 -2.34 7.22 -4.00
N GLN A 115 -3.64 6.91 -3.95
CA GLN A 115 -4.44 6.91 -2.73
C GLN A 115 -4.35 5.60 -1.94
N LEU A 116 -3.76 4.56 -2.54
CA LEU A 116 -3.56 3.28 -1.90
C LEU A 116 -2.25 3.26 -1.12
N PRO A 117 -2.18 2.57 0.03
CA PRO A 117 -0.95 2.43 0.81
C PRO A 117 0.23 1.91 -0.02
N LEU A 118 -0.03 0.95 -0.90
CA LEU A 118 0.96 0.40 -1.82
C LEU A 118 0.27 -0.15 -3.07
N VAL A 119 0.84 0.18 -4.23
CA VAL A 119 0.60 -0.52 -5.49
C VAL A 119 1.96 -0.80 -6.10
N SER A 120 2.20 -2.02 -6.54
CA SER A 120 3.43 -2.38 -7.25
C SER A 120 3.13 -3.39 -8.35
N VAL A 121 3.88 -3.29 -9.44
CA VAL A 121 3.76 -4.15 -10.61
C VAL A 121 5.12 -4.79 -10.86
N GLU A 122 5.08 -6.07 -11.17
CA GLU A 122 6.21 -6.91 -11.50
C GLU A 122 6.06 -7.35 -12.95
N VAL A 123 7.03 -6.99 -13.80
CA VAL A 123 7.05 -7.29 -15.24
C VAL A 123 8.45 -7.81 -15.61
N PRO A 124 8.59 -9.03 -16.17
CA PRO A 124 7.57 -10.09 -16.27
C PRO A 124 7.19 -10.64 -14.88
N ALA A 125 6.13 -11.45 -14.79
CA ALA A 125 5.73 -12.06 -13.51
C ALA A 125 6.85 -12.96 -12.94
N GLY A 126 7.34 -12.66 -11.74
CA GLY A 126 8.44 -13.35 -11.04
C GLY A 126 8.09 -13.86 -9.63
N ALA A 127 6.84 -13.69 -9.22
CA ALA A 127 6.31 -14.07 -7.90
C ALA A 127 6.97 -13.37 -6.70
N GLU A 128 7.78 -12.34 -6.89
CA GLU A 128 8.36 -11.56 -5.77
C GLU A 128 7.28 -10.84 -4.98
N LEU A 129 6.27 -10.27 -5.66
CA LEU A 129 5.14 -9.61 -5.00
C LEU A 129 4.35 -10.57 -4.11
N LYS A 130 4.12 -11.78 -4.60
CA LYS A 130 3.44 -12.85 -3.84
C LYS A 130 4.28 -13.26 -2.63
N ARG A 131 5.59 -13.48 -2.80
CA ARG A 131 6.52 -13.82 -1.71
C ARG A 131 6.58 -12.74 -0.63
N CYS A 132 6.57 -11.46 -1.03
CA CYS A 132 6.53 -10.35 -0.09
C CYS A 132 5.24 -10.33 0.75
N ALA A 133 4.09 -10.57 0.13
CA ALA A 133 2.81 -10.64 0.85
C ALA A 133 2.74 -11.88 1.76
N GLU A 134 3.24 -13.03 1.32
CA GLU A 134 3.21 -14.28 2.09
C GLU A 134 4.12 -14.22 3.33
N ARG A 135 5.24 -13.51 3.27
CA ARG A 135 6.16 -13.34 4.41
C ARG A 135 5.50 -12.65 5.61
N VAL A 136 4.54 -11.76 5.38
CA VAL A 136 3.85 -11.05 6.47
C VAL A 136 2.77 -11.92 7.13
N ASN A 137 2.39 -13.03 6.48
CA ASN A 137 1.30 -13.91 6.92
C ASN A 137 1.78 -15.15 7.72
N GLY A 138 3.08 -15.26 8.01
CA GLY A 138 3.68 -16.39 8.75
C GLY A 138 4.67 -15.91 9.80
#